data_AF-A0A3D2QBR8-F1
#
_entry.id   AF-A0A3D2QBR8-F1
#
_cell.length_a   1.000
_cell.length_b   1.000
_cell.length_c   1.000
_cell.angle_alpha   90.00
_cell.angle_beta   90.00
_cell.angle_gamma   90.00
#
_symmetry.space_group_name_H-M   'P 1'
#
loop_
_entity.id
_entity.type
_entity.pdbx_description
1 polymer ?
#
loop_
_entity_poly.entity_id
_entity_poly.type
_entity_poly.pdbx_seq_one_letter_code
_entity_poly.pdbx_strand_id
1 'polypeptide(L)'
;MKKELTIDMLAAVKRPDRYTGGEFGSIVKKDAEVRMALAFPDVYEVGMSYLGFKILYHLVNKMDGIAAERVYAPWVDMEKLMRERGVVLTTLETKQALSELDAVGFTLQYELSYTNILNMLDLGGVTVRKAERRDDEPLVLVGGPCVFNPEPLADFIDLALIGDGEEALPEVLEALRQWKEEGRPGGRKGFLHRAQQIPGIYVPEFYEPEYNGDGTLARMKVTDPAAPACVEKRVVADLNKVDFPTAP
;
A
#
# COMPACT_ATOMS: atom_id res chain seq x y z
N MET A 1 -19.22 7.05 -4.23
CA MET A 1 -19.28 6.27 -2.96
C MET A 1 -19.48 7.24 -1.79
N LYS A 2 -20.19 6.86 -0.72
CA LYS A 2 -20.32 7.72 0.47
C LYS A 2 -19.03 7.63 1.29
N LYS A 3 -18.46 8.76 1.69
CA LYS A 3 -17.17 8.82 2.41
C LYS A 3 -17.31 9.32 3.84
N GLU A 4 -18.40 10.00 4.14
CA GLU A 4 -18.60 10.64 5.43
C GLU A 4 -19.05 9.63 6.47
N LEU A 5 -18.28 9.52 7.55
CA LEU A 5 -18.71 8.86 8.77
C LEU A 5 -19.54 9.84 9.59
N THR A 6 -20.84 9.57 9.70
CA THR A 6 -21.76 10.46 10.41
C THR A 6 -21.57 10.36 11.93
N ILE A 7 -21.93 11.42 12.66
CA ILE A 7 -21.76 11.48 14.13
C ILE A 7 -22.44 10.29 14.83
N ASP A 8 -23.60 9.86 14.35
CA ASP A 8 -24.31 8.72 14.90
C ASP A 8 -23.61 7.37 14.62
N MET A 9 -22.85 7.24 13.52
CA MET A 9 -21.98 6.06 13.32
C MET A 9 -20.84 6.04 14.33
N LEU A 10 -20.18 7.18 14.53
CA LEU A 10 -19.09 7.30 15.50
C LEU A 10 -19.59 7.05 16.93
N ALA A 11 -20.77 7.54 17.29
CA ALA A 11 -21.38 7.30 18.59
C ALA A 11 -21.79 5.83 18.83
N ALA A 12 -21.95 5.05 17.76
CA ALA A 12 -22.40 3.65 17.83
C ALA A 12 -21.28 2.61 17.93
N VAL A 13 -20.01 3.02 17.85
CA VAL A 13 -18.84 2.12 17.90
C VAL A 13 -18.04 2.26 19.19
N LYS A 14 -17.24 1.25 19.52
CA LYS A 14 -16.49 1.22 20.79
C LYS A 14 -15.38 2.27 20.88
N ARG A 15 -14.72 2.56 19.76
CA ARG A 15 -13.52 3.43 19.68
C ARG A 15 -13.64 4.39 18.48
N PRO A 16 -14.45 5.46 18.61
CA PRO A 16 -14.65 6.42 17.52
C PRO A 16 -13.39 7.22 17.16
N ASP A 17 -12.49 7.40 18.13
CA ASP A 17 -11.23 8.12 18.00
C ASP A 17 -10.41 7.65 16.80
N ARG A 18 -10.42 6.35 16.51
CA ARG A 18 -9.71 5.68 15.40
C ARG A 18 -10.00 6.23 14.01
N TYR A 19 -11.15 6.87 13.83
CA TYR A 19 -11.68 7.22 12.50
C TYR A 19 -11.71 8.73 12.23
N THR A 20 -11.54 9.53 13.28
CA THR A 20 -11.73 10.99 13.22
C THR A 20 -10.64 11.68 12.39
N GLY A 21 -9.37 11.27 12.51
CA GLY A 21 -8.23 11.96 11.90
C GLY A 21 -7.97 13.32 12.57
N GLY A 22 -7.19 14.19 11.91
CA GLY A 22 -6.86 15.53 12.43
C GLY A 22 -5.91 15.52 13.64
N GLU A 23 -5.15 14.45 13.79
CA GLU A 23 -4.14 14.31 14.84
C GLU A 23 -3.02 15.35 14.72
N PHE A 24 -2.42 15.68 15.86
CA PHE A 24 -1.17 16.41 15.89
C PHE A 24 -0.09 15.66 15.08
N GLY A 25 0.67 16.37 14.25
CA GLY A 25 1.65 15.77 13.34
C GLY A 25 1.09 15.32 11.99
N SER A 26 -0.22 15.46 11.76
CA SER A 26 -0.82 15.16 10.45
C SER A 26 -0.40 16.18 9.39
N ILE A 27 0.17 15.68 8.30
CA ILE A 27 0.59 16.45 7.12
C ILE A 27 -0.49 16.32 6.05
N VAL A 28 -0.99 17.46 5.57
CA VAL A 28 -1.98 17.51 4.49
C VAL A 28 -1.42 18.33 3.33
N LYS A 29 -1.26 17.70 2.16
CA LYS A 29 -0.83 18.37 0.91
C LYS A 29 -2.02 18.54 -0.04
N LYS A 30 -2.41 19.80 -0.28
CA LYS A 30 -3.58 20.14 -1.12
C LYS A 30 -3.35 19.80 -2.59
N ASP A 31 -2.15 20.03 -3.09
CA ASP A 31 -1.84 19.97 -4.53
C ASP A 31 -0.81 18.88 -4.85
N ALA A 32 -1.05 17.64 -4.37
CA ALA A 32 -0.20 16.51 -4.69
C ALA A 32 -0.54 15.92 -6.07
N GLU A 33 0.49 15.71 -6.88
CA GLU A 33 0.47 15.03 -8.17
C GLU A 33 0.28 13.52 -8.00
N VAL A 34 0.89 12.94 -6.95
CA VAL A 34 0.72 11.54 -6.56
C VAL A 34 0.24 11.47 -5.12
N ARG A 35 -0.83 10.71 -4.88
CA ARG A 35 -1.29 10.39 -3.52
C ARG A 35 -1.23 8.89 -3.28
N MET A 36 -0.58 8.49 -2.20
CA MET A 36 -0.59 7.12 -1.74
C MET A 36 -1.28 6.97 -0.38
N ALA A 37 -2.02 5.87 -0.22
CA ALA A 37 -2.39 5.40 1.10
C ALA A 37 -1.24 4.55 1.67
N LEU A 38 -0.68 4.98 2.80
CA LEU A 38 0.04 4.09 3.71
C LEU A 38 -1.01 3.35 4.54
N ALA A 39 -1.23 2.10 4.18
CA ALA A 39 -2.24 1.24 4.77
C ALA A 39 -1.62 0.30 5.82
N PHE A 40 -2.20 0.31 7.01
CA PHE A 40 -1.86 -0.65 8.05
C PHE A 40 -3.02 -1.65 8.19
N PRO A 41 -2.81 -2.96 7.92
CA PRO A 41 -3.87 -3.97 7.92
C PRO A 41 -4.30 -4.41 9.34
N ASP A 42 -4.40 -3.46 10.26
CA ASP A 42 -4.84 -3.62 11.64
C ASP A 42 -5.38 -2.28 12.16
N VAL A 43 -5.91 -2.26 13.38
CA VAL A 43 -6.46 -1.07 14.00
C VAL A 43 -5.41 0.02 14.22
N TYR A 44 -5.92 1.25 14.26
CA TYR A 44 -5.15 2.48 14.43
C TYR A 44 -4.08 2.42 15.52
N GLU A 45 -4.39 1.95 16.73
CA GLU A 45 -3.43 1.98 17.84
C GLU A 45 -2.27 1.02 17.62
N VAL A 46 -2.52 -0.11 16.95
CA VAL A 46 -1.49 -1.07 16.58
C VAL A 46 -0.58 -0.41 15.56
N GLY A 47 -1.13 0.09 14.46
CA GLY A 47 -0.31 0.68 13.38
C GLY A 47 0.47 1.92 13.81
N MET A 48 -0.09 2.77 14.66
CA MET A 48 0.62 3.93 15.23
C MET A 48 1.78 3.57 16.16
N SER A 49 1.86 2.31 16.60
CA SER A 49 2.98 1.82 17.42
C SER A 49 4.19 1.40 16.57
N TYR A 50 4.06 1.31 15.24
CA TYR A 50 5.15 0.90 14.35
C TYR A 50 5.99 2.08 13.88
N LEU A 51 7.27 2.09 14.26
CA LEU A 51 8.20 3.16 13.90
C LEU A 51 8.46 3.21 12.39
N GLY A 52 8.65 2.07 11.73
CA GLY A 52 8.87 2.00 10.27
C GLY A 52 7.74 2.67 9.48
N PHE A 53 6.50 2.50 9.93
CA PHE A 53 5.34 3.15 9.31
C PHE A 53 5.40 4.69 9.41
N LYS A 54 5.84 5.22 10.55
CA LYS A 54 6.06 6.67 10.74
C LYS A 54 7.21 7.20 9.90
N ILE A 55 8.28 6.41 9.75
CA ILE A 55 9.43 6.77 8.90
C ILE A 55 8.97 6.90 7.45
N LEU A 56 8.25 5.92 6.91
CA LEU A 56 7.73 5.99 5.54
C LEU A 56 6.77 7.18 5.36
N TYR A 57 5.88 7.43 6.33
CA TYR A 57 4.99 8.60 6.30
C TYR A 57 5.77 9.92 6.22
N HIS A 58 6.85 10.05 7.01
CA HIS A 58 7.73 11.22 7.00
C HIS A 58 8.49 11.36 5.67
N LEU A 59 9.13 10.29 5.21
CA LEU A 59 9.94 10.30 3.99
C LEU A 59 9.11 10.67 2.76
N VAL A 60 7.95 10.03 2.58
CA VAL A 60 7.08 10.33 1.44
C VAL A 60 6.52 11.75 1.53
N ASN A 61 6.11 12.19 2.72
CA ASN A 61 5.62 13.56 2.89
C ASN A 61 6.73 14.63 2.84
N LYS A 62 8.01 14.28 2.82
CA LYS A 62 9.10 15.21 2.50
C LYS A 62 9.30 15.41 0.99
N MET A 63 8.81 14.51 0.15
CA MET A 63 8.93 14.62 -1.31
C MET A 63 7.99 15.70 -1.86
N ASP A 64 8.49 16.59 -2.73
CA ASP A 64 7.63 17.57 -3.40
C ASP A 64 6.65 16.86 -4.36
N GLY A 65 5.42 17.38 -4.46
CA GLY A 65 4.40 16.83 -5.36
C GLY A 65 3.78 15.48 -4.94
N ILE A 66 4.26 14.81 -3.88
CA ILE A 66 3.77 13.49 -3.44
C ILE A 66 3.22 13.56 -2.02
N ALA A 67 2.05 12.97 -1.77
CA ALA A 67 1.46 12.88 -0.43
C ALA A 67 1.28 11.42 0.01
N ALA A 68 1.65 11.14 1.25
CA ALA A 68 1.26 9.92 1.93
C ALA A 68 0.15 10.22 2.94
N GLU A 69 -0.92 9.44 2.87
CA GLU A 69 -2.05 9.51 3.78
C GLU A 69 -2.25 8.16 4.47
N ARG A 70 -2.61 8.16 5.75
CA ARG A 70 -2.71 6.96 6.56
C ARG A 70 -4.11 6.38 6.48
N VAL A 71 -4.19 5.05 6.45
CA VAL A 71 -5.45 4.31 6.56
C VAL A 71 -5.22 3.03 7.37
N TYR A 72 -6.24 2.64 8.14
CA TYR A 72 -6.19 1.50 9.05
C TYR A 72 -7.40 0.60 8.82
N ALA A 73 -7.28 -0.67 9.16
CA ALA A 73 -8.42 -1.57 9.13
C ALA A 73 -9.46 -1.11 10.17
N PRO A 74 -10.73 -0.93 9.78
CA PRO A 74 -11.77 -0.63 10.75
C PRO A 74 -12.01 -1.85 11.65
N TRP A 75 -12.43 -1.59 12.88
CA TRP A 75 -12.87 -2.68 13.75
C TRP A 75 -14.22 -3.24 13.27
N VAL A 76 -14.55 -4.46 13.67
CA VAL A 76 -15.73 -5.20 13.19
C VAL A 76 -17.06 -4.47 13.40
N ASP A 77 -17.15 -3.60 14.42
CA ASP A 77 -18.35 -2.78 14.68
C ASP A 77 -18.49 -1.63 13.67
N MET A 78 -17.40 -0.92 13.37
CA MET A 78 -17.38 0.13 12.35
C MET A 78 -17.52 -0.45 10.95
N GLU A 79 -16.82 -1.54 10.62
CA GLU A 79 -16.93 -2.19 9.31
C GLU A 79 -18.38 -2.56 9.00
N LYS A 80 -19.08 -3.15 9.98
CA LYS A 80 -20.50 -3.50 9.84
C LYS A 80 -21.35 -2.27 9.48
N LEU A 81 -21.18 -1.17 10.21
CA LEU A 81 -21.93 0.08 9.95
C LEU A 81 -21.58 0.69 8.58
N MET A 82 -20.31 0.65 8.20
CA MET A 82 -19.83 1.12 6.89
C MET A 82 -20.52 0.34 5.76
N ARG A 83 -20.53 -1.00 5.85
CA ARG A 83 -21.19 -1.87 4.87
C ARG A 83 -22.71 -1.64 4.82
N GLU A 84 -23.38 -1.59 5.98
CA GLU A 84 -24.83 -1.33 6.07
C GLU A 84 -25.24 0.01 5.45
N ARG A 85 -24.39 1.03 5.56
CA ARG A 85 -24.69 2.40 5.10
C ARG A 85 -24.11 2.74 3.73
N GLY A 86 -23.31 1.83 3.15
CA GLY A 86 -22.58 2.03 1.91
C GLY A 86 -21.50 3.12 2.03
N VAL A 87 -20.89 3.25 3.21
CA VAL A 87 -19.77 4.15 3.47
C VAL A 87 -18.46 3.41 3.23
N VAL A 88 -17.53 4.04 2.54
CA VAL A 88 -16.28 3.41 2.11
C VAL A 88 -15.12 3.77 3.02
N LEU A 89 -14.09 2.94 3.02
CA LEU A 89 -12.86 3.20 3.77
C LEU A 89 -12.10 4.36 3.14
N THR A 90 -11.75 5.32 3.98
CA THR A 90 -11.03 6.53 3.56
C THR A 90 -9.74 6.71 4.34
N THR A 91 -8.82 7.49 3.79
CA THR A 91 -7.65 8.00 4.49
C THR A 91 -8.04 8.90 5.66
N LEU A 92 -7.13 9.09 6.62
CA LEU A 92 -7.37 9.95 7.79
C LEU A 92 -7.20 11.43 7.47
N GLU A 93 -6.22 11.79 6.63
CA GLU A 93 -5.78 13.15 6.33
C GLU A 93 -6.82 13.93 5.52
N THR A 94 -7.31 13.37 4.40
CA THR A 94 -8.21 14.08 3.49
C THR A 94 -9.54 13.40 3.25
N LYS A 95 -9.77 12.24 3.88
CA LYS A 95 -10.97 11.41 3.69
C LYS A 95 -11.18 11.00 2.23
N GLN A 96 -10.09 10.77 1.49
CA GLN A 96 -10.14 10.18 0.16
C GLN A 96 -10.42 8.69 0.26
N ALA A 97 -11.29 8.18 -0.62
CA ALA A 97 -11.50 6.73 -0.73
C ALA A 97 -10.25 6.09 -1.34
N LEU A 98 -9.94 4.84 -0.99
CA LEU A 98 -8.72 4.20 -1.48
C LEU A 98 -8.66 4.09 -3.00
N SER A 99 -9.81 3.90 -3.64
CA SER A 99 -9.99 3.90 -5.10
C SER A 99 -9.70 5.23 -5.81
N GLU A 100 -9.55 6.34 -5.07
CA GLU A 100 -9.26 7.66 -5.62
C GLU A 100 -7.78 8.04 -5.54
N LEU A 101 -6.97 7.17 -4.94
CA LEU A 101 -5.54 7.35 -4.78
C LEU A 101 -4.81 6.78 -6.00
N ASP A 102 -3.52 7.09 -6.12
CA ASP A 102 -2.66 6.52 -7.15
C ASP A 102 -2.07 5.18 -6.72
N ALA A 103 -1.91 4.99 -5.41
CA ALA A 103 -1.33 3.81 -4.82
C ALA A 103 -1.90 3.52 -3.42
N VAL A 104 -1.97 2.24 -3.06
CA VAL A 104 -2.25 1.76 -1.70
C VAL A 104 -1.13 0.82 -1.30
N GLY A 105 -0.27 1.26 -0.38
CA GLY A 105 0.86 0.50 0.12
C GLY A 105 0.58 -0.10 1.50
N PHE A 106 0.52 -1.42 1.59
CA PHE A 106 0.31 -2.15 2.84
C PHE A 106 1.62 -2.56 3.50
N THR A 107 1.69 -2.47 4.82
CA THR A 107 2.79 -3.04 5.59
C THR A 107 2.43 -4.41 6.17
N LEU A 108 3.20 -5.44 5.80
CA LEU A 108 3.00 -6.84 6.20
C LEU A 108 3.81 -7.14 7.46
N GLN A 109 3.18 -6.97 8.62
CA GLN A 109 3.81 -7.22 9.91
C GLN A 109 3.72 -8.70 10.35
N TYR A 110 2.65 -9.38 9.96
CA TYR A 110 2.39 -10.78 10.26
C TYR A 110 1.29 -11.33 9.32
N GLU A 111 1.32 -12.63 9.05
CA GLU A 111 0.52 -13.29 8.02
C GLU A 111 -0.99 -13.31 8.33
N LEU A 112 -1.36 -13.31 9.62
CA LEU A 112 -2.78 -13.28 10.03
C LEU A 112 -3.52 -12.01 9.57
N SER A 113 -2.79 -10.93 9.25
CA SER A 113 -3.37 -9.67 8.76
C SER A 113 -3.69 -9.67 7.26
N TYR A 114 -3.31 -10.69 6.50
CA TYR A 114 -3.45 -10.69 5.03
C TYR A 114 -4.91 -10.59 4.58
N THR A 115 -5.83 -11.19 5.33
CA THR A 115 -7.27 -11.08 5.05
C THR A 115 -7.78 -9.64 5.25
N ASN A 116 -7.20 -8.88 6.17
CA ASN A 116 -7.54 -7.46 6.36
C ASN A 116 -7.13 -6.61 5.15
N ILE A 117 -6.07 -6.97 4.43
CA ILE A 117 -5.69 -6.30 3.18
C ILE A 117 -6.83 -6.41 2.17
N LEU A 118 -7.34 -7.63 1.96
CA LEU A 118 -8.45 -7.87 1.02
C LEU A 118 -9.72 -7.13 1.47
N ASN A 119 -10.01 -7.14 2.77
CA ASN A 119 -11.12 -6.39 3.35
C ASN A 119 -11.00 -4.88 3.12
N MET A 120 -9.80 -4.31 3.33
CA MET A 120 -9.54 -2.88 3.13
C MET A 120 -9.63 -2.48 1.67
N LEU A 121 -9.16 -3.32 0.74
CA LEU A 121 -9.33 -3.09 -0.70
C LEU A 121 -10.82 -3.03 -1.07
N ASP A 122 -11.59 -4.05 -0.69
CA ASP A 122 -13.04 -4.12 -0.92
C ASP A 122 -13.78 -2.92 -0.33
N LEU A 123 -13.53 -2.63 0.95
CA LEU A 123 -14.20 -1.54 1.66
C LEU A 123 -13.78 -0.15 1.14
N GLY A 124 -12.56 0.00 0.62
CA GLY A 124 -12.05 1.21 -0.04
C GLY A 124 -12.47 1.35 -1.52
N GLY A 125 -13.18 0.36 -2.04
CA GLY A 125 -13.63 0.25 -3.43
C GLY A 125 -12.52 0.02 -4.46
N VAL A 126 -11.40 -0.54 -4.04
CA VAL A 126 -10.35 -1.02 -4.93
C VAL A 126 -10.64 -2.47 -5.30
N THR A 127 -10.60 -2.80 -6.59
CA THR A 127 -10.84 -4.18 -7.03
C THR A 127 -9.84 -5.15 -6.39
N VAL A 128 -10.37 -6.16 -5.71
CA VAL A 128 -9.57 -7.05 -4.84
C VAL A 128 -8.60 -7.89 -5.67
N ARG A 129 -9.08 -8.58 -6.71
CA ARG A 129 -8.25 -9.41 -7.59
C ARG A 129 -7.50 -8.54 -8.58
N LYS A 130 -6.18 -8.69 -8.64
CA LYS A 130 -5.31 -7.95 -9.57
C LYS A 130 -5.76 -8.10 -11.03
N ALA A 131 -6.10 -9.32 -11.44
CA ALA A 131 -6.52 -9.62 -12.81
C ALA A 131 -7.82 -8.91 -13.25
N GLU A 132 -8.60 -8.38 -12.32
CA GLU A 132 -9.87 -7.68 -12.58
C GLU A 132 -9.70 -6.15 -12.49
N ARG A 133 -8.55 -5.64 -12.04
CA ARG A 133 -8.30 -4.20 -11.89
C ARG A 133 -8.17 -3.53 -13.25
N ARG A 134 -8.77 -2.35 -13.35
CA ARG A 134 -8.59 -1.49 -14.52
C ARG A 134 -7.29 -0.69 -14.43
N ASP A 135 -6.85 -0.18 -15.58
CA ASP A 135 -5.65 0.66 -15.71
C ASP A 135 -5.73 1.98 -14.91
N ASP A 136 -6.93 2.46 -14.61
CA ASP A 136 -7.16 3.72 -13.88
C ASP A 136 -7.28 3.53 -12.36
N GLU A 137 -7.36 2.30 -11.87
CA GLU A 137 -7.39 2.01 -10.43
C GLU A 137 -6.00 2.16 -9.79
N PRO A 138 -5.92 2.40 -8.46
CA PRO A 138 -4.66 2.47 -7.75
C PRO A 138 -3.81 1.20 -7.91
N LEU A 139 -2.51 1.38 -7.84
CA LEU A 139 -1.55 0.29 -7.67
C LEU A 139 -1.60 -0.20 -6.23
N VAL A 140 -1.58 -1.52 -6.03
CA VAL A 140 -1.51 -2.13 -4.70
C VAL A 140 -0.09 -2.62 -4.44
N LEU A 141 0.56 -2.04 -3.44
CA LEU A 141 1.92 -2.38 -3.06
C LEU A 141 1.92 -3.04 -1.68
N VAL A 142 2.90 -3.91 -1.44
CA VAL A 142 3.17 -4.46 -0.11
C VAL A 142 4.64 -4.31 0.26
N GLY A 143 4.92 -4.15 1.54
CA GLY A 143 6.27 -4.15 2.10
C GLY A 143 6.26 -4.64 3.55
N GLY A 144 7.32 -4.42 4.31
CA GLY A 144 7.42 -4.86 5.70
C GLY A 144 8.00 -6.28 5.86
N PRO A 145 8.21 -6.75 7.09
CA PRO A 145 9.05 -7.92 7.36
C PRO A 145 8.57 -9.23 6.72
N CYS A 146 7.26 -9.44 6.53
CA CYS A 146 6.75 -10.68 5.92
C CYS A 146 6.84 -10.72 4.38
N VAL A 147 7.24 -9.61 3.73
CA VAL A 147 7.25 -9.50 2.26
C VAL A 147 8.25 -10.43 1.56
N PHE A 148 9.16 -11.06 2.30
CA PHE A 148 10.08 -12.06 1.74
C PHE A 148 9.37 -13.29 1.15
N ASN A 149 8.10 -13.51 1.51
CA ASN A 149 7.24 -14.53 0.90
C ASN A 149 5.98 -13.84 0.33
N PRO A 150 6.07 -13.14 -0.81
CA PRO A 150 4.95 -12.35 -1.34
C PRO A 150 3.90 -13.20 -2.10
N GLU A 151 4.25 -14.42 -2.51
CA GLU A 151 3.41 -15.29 -3.34
C GLU A 151 2.00 -15.59 -2.80
N PRO A 152 1.77 -15.75 -1.47
CA PRO A 152 0.41 -15.87 -0.94
C PRO A 152 -0.51 -14.68 -1.26
N LEU A 153 0.07 -13.52 -1.61
CA LEU A 153 -0.65 -12.30 -1.98
C LEU A 153 -0.55 -11.95 -3.48
N ALA A 154 0.15 -12.74 -4.31
CA ALA A 154 0.46 -12.43 -5.71
C ALA A 154 -0.78 -12.12 -6.60
N ASP A 155 -1.91 -12.73 -6.29
CA ASP A 155 -3.20 -12.52 -6.97
C ASP A 155 -3.86 -11.17 -6.63
N PHE A 156 -3.35 -10.47 -5.62
CA PHE A 156 -3.97 -9.28 -5.02
C PHE A 156 -3.02 -8.08 -4.95
N ILE A 157 -1.79 -8.16 -5.43
CA ILE A 157 -0.81 -7.07 -5.31
C ILE A 157 -0.14 -6.83 -6.66
N ASP A 158 0.14 -5.57 -6.96
CA ASP A 158 0.89 -5.16 -8.15
C ASP A 158 2.40 -5.24 -7.90
N LEU A 159 2.87 -4.79 -6.73
CA LEU A 159 4.28 -4.74 -6.36
C LEU A 159 4.53 -5.24 -4.94
N ALA A 160 5.67 -5.90 -4.72
CA ALA A 160 6.21 -6.20 -3.41
C ALA A 160 7.60 -5.57 -3.25
N LEU A 161 7.78 -4.77 -2.20
CA LEU A 161 9.03 -4.11 -1.84
C LEU A 161 9.80 -5.02 -0.87
N ILE A 162 10.82 -5.71 -1.35
CA ILE A 162 11.64 -6.65 -0.58
C ILE A 162 12.86 -5.93 0.01
N GLY A 163 12.93 -5.91 1.35
CA GLY A 163 13.98 -5.25 2.11
C GLY A 163 13.56 -3.88 2.64
N ASP A 164 14.51 -2.96 2.72
CA ASP A 164 14.30 -1.64 3.31
C ASP A 164 13.50 -0.73 2.39
N GLY A 165 12.36 -0.26 2.87
CA GLY A 165 11.41 0.56 2.10
C GLY A 165 11.76 2.04 2.07
N GLU A 166 12.66 2.48 2.94
CA GLU A 166 13.06 3.88 3.13
C GLU A 166 13.70 4.49 1.88
N GLU A 167 14.40 3.69 1.07
CA GLU A 167 14.93 4.10 -0.23
C GLU A 167 14.00 3.67 -1.38
N ALA A 168 13.51 2.43 -1.35
CA ALA A 168 12.75 1.85 -2.45
C ALA A 168 11.40 2.52 -2.68
N LEU A 169 10.67 2.88 -1.61
CA LEU A 169 9.35 3.48 -1.75
C LEU A 169 9.42 4.88 -2.41
N PRO A 170 10.30 5.82 -1.98
CA PRO A 170 10.51 7.07 -2.71
C PRO A 170 10.84 6.88 -4.20
N GLU A 171 11.72 5.94 -4.55
CA GLU A 171 12.06 5.66 -5.95
C GLU A 171 10.84 5.17 -6.75
N VAL A 172 10.02 4.29 -6.17
CA VAL A 172 8.78 3.79 -6.81
C VAL A 172 7.75 4.90 -7.00
N LEU A 173 7.55 5.77 -6.02
CA LEU A 173 6.57 6.86 -6.11
C LEU A 173 7.02 7.94 -7.10
N GLU A 174 8.32 8.21 -7.18
CA GLU A 174 8.87 9.12 -8.20
C GLU A 174 8.71 8.53 -9.60
N ALA A 175 8.98 7.23 -9.78
CA ALA A 175 8.73 6.54 -11.03
C ALA A 175 7.24 6.57 -11.42
N LEU A 176 6.33 6.49 -10.44
CA LEU A 176 4.88 6.58 -10.63
C LEU A 176 4.47 7.99 -11.06
N ARG A 177 5.03 9.02 -10.43
CA ARG A 177 4.81 10.43 -10.77
C ARG A 177 5.21 10.69 -12.23
N GLN A 178 6.43 10.33 -12.60
CA GLN A 178 6.95 10.47 -13.98
C GLN A 178 6.09 9.70 -14.99
N TRP A 179 5.72 8.46 -14.69
CA TRP A 179 4.87 7.66 -15.58
C TRP A 179 3.50 8.31 -15.80
N LYS A 180 2.92 8.92 -14.77
CA LYS A 180 1.67 9.70 -14.91
C LYS A 180 1.87 10.96 -15.75
N GLU A 181 2.93 11.73 -15.51
CA GLU A 181 3.25 12.95 -16.28
C GLU A 181 3.46 12.68 -17.77
N GLU A 182 4.06 11.52 -18.10
CA GLU A 182 4.27 11.06 -19.47
C GLU A 182 2.96 10.56 -20.15
N GLY A 183 1.82 10.62 -19.47
CA GLY A 183 0.54 10.17 -20.01
C GLY A 183 0.30 8.66 -19.92
N ARG A 184 0.93 8.00 -18.93
CA ARG A 184 0.76 6.57 -18.62
C ARG A 184 1.14 5.64 -19.78
N PRO A 185 2.35 5.75 -20.34
CA PRO A 185 2.77 4.92 -21.47
C PRO A 185 2.70 3.44 -21.12
N GLY A 186 2.13 2.64 -22.02
CA GLY A 186 1.95 1.19 -21.84
C GLY A 186 0.92 0.79 -20.77
N GLY A 187 0.12 1.74 -20.27
CA GLY A 187 -0.88 1.47 -19.22
C GLY A 187 -0.24 0.96 -17.93
N ARG A 188 -1.03 0.31 -17.08
CA ARG A 188 -0.57 -0.24 -15.79
C ARG A 188 0.65 -1.14 -15.97
N LYS A 189 0.64 -1.99 -17.00
CA LYS A 189 1.77 -2.89 -17.31
C LYS A 189 3.05 -2.13 -17.66
N GLY A 190 2.94 -1.00 -18.37
CA GLY A 190 4.08 -0.12 -18.64
C GLY A 190 4.73 0.40 -17.36
N PHE A 191 3.95 0.73 -16.34
CA PHE A 191 4.49 1.07 -15.02
C PHE A 191 5.14 -0.14 -14.34
N LEU A 192 4.53 -1.32 -14.37
CA LEU A 192 5.12 -2.54 -13.78
C LEU A 192 6.51 -2.84 -14.37
N HIS A 193 6.68 -2.68 -15.68
CA HIS A 193 7.98 -2.82 -16.34
C HIS A 193 9.02 -1.79 -15.90
N ARG A 194 8.60 -0.56 -15.57
CA ARG A 194 9.48 0.48 -15.00
C ARG A 194 9.86 0.12 -13.56
N ALA A 195 8.88 -0.27 -12.75
CA ALA A 195 9.05 -0.57 -11.34
C ALA A 195 9.98 -1.78 -11.09
N GLN A 196 9.91 -2.83 -11.92
CA GLN A 196 10.82 -3.99 -11.77
C GLN A 196 12.31 -3.66 -11.96
N GLN A 197 12.66 -2.53 -12.57
CA GLN A 197 14.05 -2.09 -12.72
C GLN A 197 14.60 -1.45 -11.44
N ILE A 198 13.73 -1.15 -10.47
CA ILE A 198 14.12 -0.63 -9.16
C ILE A 198 14.54 -1.83 -8.30
N PRO A 199 15.79 -1.87 -7.78
CA PRO A 199 16.23 -2.97 -6.92
C PRO A 199 15.31 -3.15 -5.72
N GLY A 200 15.05 -4.40 -5.33
CA GLY A 200 14.11 -4.75 -4.26
C GLY A 200 12.64 -4.85 -4.68
N ILE A 201 12.28 -4.51 -5.93
CA ILE A 201 10.90 -4.64 -6.39
C ILE A 201 10.65 -6.01 -7.03
N TYR A 202 9.71 -6.74 -6.45
CA TYR A 202 9.14 -7.94 -7.02
C TYR A 202 7.77 -7.63 -7.63
N VAL A 203 7.56 -8.04 -8.89
CA VAL A 203 6.30 -7.85 -9.61
C VAL A 203 5.68 -9.22 -9.89
N PRO A 204 4.67 -9.66 -9.12
CA PRO A 204 4.18 -11.04 -9.23
C PRO A 204 3.64 -11.42 -10.61
N GLU A 205 3.18 -10.46 -11.42
CA GLU A 205 2.72 -10.74 -12.80
C GLU A 205 3.82 -11.32 -13.71
N PHE A 206 5.09 -11.07 -13.39
CA PHE A 206 6.23 -11.49 -14.21
C PHE A 206 6.83 -12.84 -13.79
N TYR A 207 6.14 -13.56 -12.91
CA TYR A 207 6.56 -14.86 -12.42
C TYR A 207 5.37 -15.82 -12.37
N GLU A 208 5.65 -17.10 -12.61
CA GLU A 208 4.68 -18.19 -12.58
C GLU A 208 5.24 -19.32 -11.71
N PRO A 209 4.59 -19.68 -10.58
CA PRO A 209 5.03 -20.80 -9.76
C PRO A 209 4.74 -22.13 -10.47
N GLU A 210 5.78 -22.94 -10.66
CA GLU A 210 5.65 -24.32 -11.12
C GLU A 210 5.76 -25.27 -9.92
N TYR A 211 4.81 -26.19 -9.79
CA TYR A 211 4.74 -27.13 -8.68
C TYR A 211 5.11 -28.56 -9.11
N ASN A 212 5.74 -29.30 -8.20
CA ASN A 212 5.97 -30.72 -8.34
C ASN A 212 4.65 -31.50 -8.22
N GLY A 213 4.65 -32.78 -8.60
CA GLY A 213 3.48 -33.65 -8.47
C GLY A 213 3.00 -33.88 -7.03
N ASP A 214 3.82 -33.57 -6.03
CA ASP A 214 3.48 -33.62 -4.61
C ASP A 214 2.97 -32.27 -4.04
N GLY A 215 2.83 -31.25 -4.89
CA GLY A 215 2.36 -29.92 -4.52
C GLY A 215 3.43 -28.99 -3.92
N THR A 216 4.68 -29.43 -3.80
CA THR A 216 5.79 -28.54 -3.39
C THR A 216 6.21 -27.61 -4.54
N LEU A 217 6.71 -26.42 -4.21
CA LEU A 217 7.22 -25.49 -5.23
C LEU A 217 8.46 -26.08 -5.91
N ALA A 218 8.40 -26.27 -7.22
CA ALA A 218 9.52 -26.74 -8.02
C ALA A 218 10.44 -25.58 -8.40
N ARG A 219 9.87 -24.51 -8.96
CA ARG A 219 10.59 -23.27 -9.29
C ARG A 219 9.62 -22.09 -9.50
N MET A 220 10.16 -20.88 -9.39
CA MET A 220 9.52 -19.68 -9.92
C MET A 220 10.03 -19.46 -11.35
N LYS A 221 9.14 -19.62 -12.33
CA LYS A 221 9.46 -19.36 -13.74
C LYS A 221 9.28 -17.88 -14.02
N VAL A 222 10.32 -17.23 -14.53
CA VAL A 222 10.23 -15.86 -15.03
C VAL A 222 9.45 -15.86 -16.34
N THR A 223 8.37 -15.09 -16.42
CA THR A 223 7.53 -14.96 -17.61
C THR A 223 7.85 -13.70 -18.42
N ASP A 224 8.45 -12.70 -17.78
CA ASP A 224 8.92 -11.48 -18.43
C ASP A 224 10.45 -11.48 -18.62
N PRO A 225 10.99 -11.38 -19.84
CA PRO A 225 12.43 -11.42 -20.08
C PRO A 225 13.23 -10.28 -19.41
N ALA A 226 12.58 -9.17 -19.06
CA ALA A 226 13.23 -8.04 -18.39
C ALA A 226 13.17 -8.14 -16.85
N ALA A 227 12.44 -9.12 -16.32
CA ALA A 227 12.38 -9.37 -14.88
C ALA A 227 13.62 -10.15 -14.40
N PRO A 228 14.17 -9.80 -13.22
CA PRO A 228 15.32 -10.52 -12.68
C PRO A 228 14.92 -11.92 -12.22
N ALA A 229 15.78 -12.93 -12.46
CA ALA A 229 15.54 -14.29 -11.99
C ALA A 229 15.54 -14.41 -10.45
N CYS A 230 16.25 -13.50 -9.77
CA CYS A 230 16.26 -13.36 -8.32
C CYS A 230 16.17 -11.88 -7.98
N VAL A 231 15.16 -11.49 -7.20
CA VAL A 231 15.05 -10.11 -6.70
C VAL A 231 15.95 -9.98 -5.48
N GLU A 232 16.99 -9.15 -5.61
CA GLU A 232 17.86 -8.83 -4.48
C GLU A 232 17.13 -7.89 -3.52
N LYS A 233 17.15 -8.24 -2.23
CA LYS A 233 16.58 -7.38 -1.19
C LYS A 233 17.32 -6.05 -1.13
N ARG A 234 16.58 -4.97 -0.87
CA ARG A 234 17.17 -3.69 -0.50
C ARG A 234 17.77 -3.77 0.89
N VAL A 235 18.97 -3.21 1.02
CA VAL A 235 19.66 -3.02 2.30
C VAL A 235 20.15 -1.58 2.31
N VAL A 236 19.63 -0.78 3.23
CA VAL A 236 20.15 0.56 3.49
C VAL A 236 21.58 0.40 4.00
N ALA A 237 22.52 0.92 3.22
CA ALA A 237 23.94 0.75 3.48
C ALA A 237 24.40 1.46 4.76
N ASP A 238 23.73 2.54 5.16
CA ASP A 238 24.03 3.31 6.37
C ASP A 238 22.75 3.86 7.01
N LEU A 239 22.28 3.17 8.06
CA LEU A 239 21.09 3.56 8.81
C LEU A 239 21.20 4.96 9.45
N ASN A 240 22.41 5.49 9.65
CA ASN A 240 22.59 6.84 10.22
C ASN A 240 22.29 7.96 9.22
N LYS A 241 22.23 7.65 7.93
CA LYS A 241 21.90 8.62 6.87
C LYS A 241 20.42 8.67 6.55
N VAL A 242 19.63 7.73 7.07
CA VAL A 242 18.18 7.72 6.89
C VAL A 242 17.60 8.89 7.68
N ASP A 243 16.71 9.64 7.02
CA ASP A 243 16.02 10.76 7.62
C ASP A 243 14.87 10.23 8.49
N PHE A 244 14.89 10.56 9.78
CA PHE A 244 13.89 10.11 10.75
C PHE A 244 13.02 11.29 11.19
N PRO A 245 11.75 11.06 11.55
CA PRO A 245 10.94 12.08 12.19
C PRO A 245 11.54 12.44 13.57
N THR A 246 12.10 13.64 13.69
CA THR A 246 12.73 14.15 14.93
C THR A 246 11.82 15.09 15.73
N ALA A 247 10.63 15.40 15.20
CA ALA A 247 9.61 16.18 15.85
C ALA A 247 8.23 15.48 15.68
N PRO A 248 7.33 15.64 16.67
CA PRO A 248 5.99 15.07 16.62
C PRO A 248 5.11 15.67 15.52
#